data_AF-A0A0C6FGK7-F1
#
_entry.id   AF-A0A0C6FGK7-F1
#
_cell.length_a   1.000
_cell.length_b   1.000
_cell.length_c   1.000
_cell.angle_alpha   90.00
_cell.angle_beta   90.00
_cell.angle_gamma   90.00
#
_symmetry.space_group_name_H-M   'P 1'
#
loop_
_entity.id
_entity.type
_entity.pdbx_description
1 polymer ?
#
loop_
_entity_poly.entity_id
_entity_poly.type
_entity_poly.pdbx_seq_one_letter_code
_entity_poly.pdbx_strand_id
1 'polypeptide(L)'
;MTDATSIDTAVRYFIAVIGDEDAVYGIGHSAEEAIEDARSNGDPAQPLDFIAQECTQRLHDYVEEHGTPDGWIVNADGLQDLEPEDGLYDDAACTQPLDDDATLPSVFFSACDGEIVRYWYQGQEQYDRHERRTEDGRAFWYGLGTENIADDLTAGEYKDYLAA
;
A
#
# COMPACT_ATOMS: atom_id res chain seq x y z
N MET A 1 34.08 -23.33 -20.01
CA MET A 1 33.40 -22.03 -19.84
C MET A 1 32.13 -22.34 -19.08
N THR A 2 32.16 -22.14 -17.77
CA THR A 2 31.02 -22.39 -16.88
C THR A 2 30.25 -21.08 -16.82
N ASP A 3 29.06 -21.06 -17.40
CA ASP A 3 28.12 -19.96 -17.25
C ASP A 3 27.79 -19.83 -15.76
N ALA A 4 28.16 -18.71 -15.16
CA ALA A 4 27.68 -18.34 -13.84
C ALA A 4 26.22 -17.92 -14.00
N THR A 5 25.30 -18.81 -13.65
CA THR A 5 23.90 -18.45 -13.45
C THR A 5 23.87 -17.40 -12.34
N SER A 6 23.74 -16.12 -12.73
CA SER A 6 23.45 -15.03 -11.81
C SER A 6 22.13 -15.35 -11.15
N ILE A 7 22.18 -15.77 -9.89
CA ILE A 7 20.99 -15.97 -9.08
C ILE A 7 20.52 -14.56 -8.76
N ASP A 8 19.52 -14.11 -9.50
CA ASP A 8 18.84 -12.85 -9.27
C ASP A 8 18.33 -12.88 -7.83
N THR A 9 19.08 -12.24 -6.93
CA THR A 9 18.75 -12.25 -5.51
C THR A 9 17.64 -11.22 -5.39
N ALA A 10 16.40 -11.69 -5.22
CA ALA A 10 15.26 -10.81 -5.02
C ALA A 10 15.64 -9.77 -3.95
N VAL A 11 15.63 -8.50 -4.33
CA VAL A 11 15.92 -7.39 -3.42
C VAL A 11 14.82 -7.40 -2.36
N ARG A 12 15.21 -7.39 -1.09
CA ARG A 12 14.30 -7.36 0.06
C ARG A 12 14.53 -6.05 0.79
N TYR A 13 13.49 -5.51 1.39
CA TYR A 13 13.52 -4.22 2.06
C TYR A 13 13.10 -4.40 3.51
N PHE A 14 13.75 -3.67 4.41
CA PHE A 14 13.53 -3.75 5.84
C PHE A 14 13.47 -2.35 6.44
N ILE A 15 12.57 -2.18 7.40
CA ILE A 15 12.53 -1.04 8.32
C ILE A 15 12.86 -1.54 9.73
N ALA A 16 13.55 -0.73 10.52
CA ALA A 16 13.83 -0.99 11.91
C ALA A 16 12.96 -0.09 12.81
N VAL A 17 12.19 -0.74 13.68
CA VAL A 17 11.24 -0.10 14.61
C VAL A 17 11.54 -0.48 16.05
N ILE A 18 10.90 0.17 17.02
CA ILE A 18 11.00 -0.18 18.45
C ILE A 18 9.66 -0.74 18.93
N GLY A 19 9.64 -2.01 19.33
CA GLY A 19 8.41 -2.65 19.81
C GLY A 19 7.27 -2.59 18.79
N ASP A 20 6.09 -2.14 19.24
CA ASP A 20 4.88 -1.91 18.43
C ASP A 20 4.69 -0.43 18.05
N GLU A 21 5.76 0.39 18.10
CA GLU A 21 5.66 1.80 17.70
C GLU A 21 5.69 1.93 16.17
N ASP A 22 4.81 2.79 15.63
CA ASP A 22 4.74 3.15 14.21
C ASP A 22 5.86 4.14 13.80
N ALA A 23 7.00 4.11 14.49
CA ALA A 23 8.14 4.98 14.21
C ALA A 23 9.29 4.20 13.57
N VAL A 24 9.79 4.67 12.41
CA VAL A 24 10.93 4.07 11.73
C VAL A 24 12.22 4.75 12.18
N TYR A 25 13.16 3.95 12.67
CA TYR A 25 14.45 4.42 13.15
C TYR A 25 15.58 4.15 12.17
N GLY A 26 15.42 3.16 11.28
CA GLY A 26 16.37 2.90 10.21
C GLY A 26 15.79 2.07 9.07
N ILE A 27 16.49 2.07 7.94
CA ILE A 27 16.10 1.35 6.72
C ILE A 27 17.28 0.52 6.17
N GLY A 28 16.99 -0.50 5.38
CA GLY A 28 18.04 -1.28 4.72
C GLY A 28 17.53 -2.38 3.79
N HIS A 29 18.45 -2.96 3.02
CA HIS A 29 18.19 -4.09 2.14
C HIS A 29 18.43 -5.45 2.83
N SER A 30 18.67 -5.42 4.13
CA SER A 30 18.75 -6.56 5.04
C SER A 30 18.33 -6.14 6.45
N ALA A 31 17.95 -7.13 7.27
CA ALA A 31 17.58 -6.89 8.66
C ALA A 31 18.73 -6.26 9.47
N GLU A 32 19.95 -6.71 9.25
CA GLU A 32 21.14 -6.19 9.93
C GLU A 32 21.44 -4.75 9.55
N GLU A 33 21.32 -4.40 8.26
CA GLU A 33 21.54 -3.04 7.76
C GLU A 33 20.52 -2.06 8.36
N ALA A 34 19.23 -2.42 8.37
CA ALA A 34 18.20 -1.58 8.98
C ALA A 34 18.44 -1.33 10.47
N ILE A 35 18.91 -2.34 11.21
CA ILE A 35 19.25 -2.20 12.65
C ILE A 35 20.51 -1.34 12.85
N GLU A 36 21.51 -1.47 11.97
CA GLU A 36 22.73 -0.66 12.05
C GLU A 36 22.45 0.82 11.73
N ASP A 37 21.62 1.08 10.74
CA ASP A 37 21.12 2.42 10.42
C ASP A 37 20.35 3.00 11.62
N ALA A 38 19.43 2.21 12.21
CA ALA A 38 18.68 2.62 13.40
C ALA A 38 19.55 2.97 14.60
N ARG A 39 20.64 2.21 14.83
CA ARG A 39 21.61 2.51 15.89
C ARG A 39 22.42 3.77 15.62
N SER A 40 22.65 4.09 14.35
CA SER A 40 23.36 5.30 13.94
C SER A 40 22.49 6.55 14.12
N ASN A 41 21.16 6.40 13.99
CA ASN A 41 20.17 7.46 14.18
C ASN A 41 19.69 7.61 15.63
N GLY A 42 19.74 6.54 16.43
CA GLY A 42 19.30 6.51 17.83
C GLY A 42 20.25 7.22 18.81
N ASP A 43 19.72 7.61 19.98
CA ASP A 43 20.54 8.16 21.07
C ASP A 43 21.43 7.05 21.66
N PRO A 44 22.78 7.14 21.54
CA PRO A 44 23.68 6.13 22.08
C PRO A 44 23.60 5.97 23.61
N ALA A 45 22.95 6.91 24.32
CA ALA A 45 22.71 6.82 25.75
C ALA A 45 21.57 5.87 26.14
N GLN A 46 20.74 5.42 25.19
CA GLN A 46 19.63 4.49 25.44
C GLN A 46 19.81 3.24 24.57
N PRO A 47 20.04 2.06 25.17
CA PRO A 47 19.98 0.81 24.40
C PRO A 47 18.52 0.57 24.00
N LEU A 48 18.21 0.82 22.74
CA LEU A 48 16.90 0.56 22.15
C LEU A 48 16.93 -0.83 21.50
N ASP A 49 15.90 -1.64 21.79
CA ASP A 49 15.73 -2.97 21.22
C ASP A 49 15.06 -2.88 19.85
N PHE A 50 15.83 -2.54 18.82
CA PHE A 50 15.34 -2.45 17.45
C PHE A 50 14.94 -3.81 16.88
N ILE A 51 13.79 -3.85 16.21
CA ILE A 51 13.29 -5.00 15.47
C ILE A 51 13.27 -4.63 13.99
N ALA A 52 14.01 -5.37 13.17
CA ALA A 52 13.88 -5.26 11.72
C ALA A 52 12.65 -6.04 11.24
N GLN A 53 11.79 -5.37 10.49
CA GLN A 53 10.60 -5.93 9.88
C GLN A 53 10.72 -5.80 8.36
N GLU A 54 10.32 -6.85 7.63
CA GLU A 54 10.32 -6.81 6.18
C GLU A 54 9.16 -5.94 5.68
N CYS A 55 9.44 -5.10 4.69
CA CYS A 55 8.48 -4.17 4.13
C CYS A 55 8.43 -4.25 2.61
N THR A 56 7.41 -3.62 2.02
CA THR A 56 7.38 -3.40 0.59
C THR A 56 8.44 -2.38 0.19
N GLN A 57 8.81 -2.43 -1.09
CA GLN A 57 9.65 -1.39 -1.69
C GLN A 57 9.00 0.00 -1.54
N ARG A 58 7.67 0.09 -1.68
CA ARG A 58 6.92 1.34 -1.58
C ARG A 58 7.10 2.01 -0.21
N LEU A 59 6.97 1.27 0.89
CA LEU A 59 7.21 1.81 2.22
C LEU A 59 8.69 2.21 2.42
N HIS A 60 9.61 1.37 1.95
CA HIS A 60 11.04 1.67 2.04
C HIS A 60 11.41 2.98 1.32
N ASP A 61 11.01 3.12 0.06
CA ASP A 61 11.31 4.29 -0.77
C ASP A 61 10.68 5.56 -0.16
N TYR A 62 9.47 5.45 0.39
CA TYR A 62 8.84 6.57 1.12
C TYR A 62 9.64 6.96 2.36
N VAL A 63 10.08 6.00 3.18
CA VAL A 63 10.86 6.31 4.38
C VAL A 63 12.19 6.94 4.03
N GLU A 64 12.84 6.48 2.96
CA GLU A 64 14.09 7.07 2.47
C GLU A 64 13.89 8.54 2.04
N GLU A 65 12.78 8.85 1.35
CA GLU A 65 12.53 10.20 0.82
C GLU A 65 11.92 11.16 1.86
N HIS A 66 11.06 10.67 2.73
CA HIS A 66 10.18 11.49 3.58
C HIS A 66 10.35 11.24 5.08
N GLY A 67 11.00 10.14 5.47
CA GLY A 67 11.13 9.72 6.86
C GLY A 67 9.94 8.89 7.35
N THR A 68 9.67 8.94 8.66
CA THR A 68 8.61 8.12 9.27
C THR A 68 7.21 8.54 8.74
N PRO A 69 6.42 7.62 8.16
CA PRO A 69 5.04 7.90 7.76
C PRO A 69 4.12 8.04 8.98
N ASP A 70 2.95 8.64 8.79
CA ASP A 70 1.93 8.76 9.85
C ASP A 70 1.28 7.40 10.20
N GLY A 71 1.39 6.39 9.31
CA GLY A 71 0.88 5.04 9.52
C GLY A 71 1.31 4.05 8.43
N TRP A 72 1.20 2.75 8.75
CA TRP A 72 1.36 1.64 7.80
C TRP A 72 0.44 0.46 8.16
N ILE A 73 0.25 -0.44 7.20
CA ILE A 73 -0.49 -1.69 7.36
C ILE A 73 0.40 -2.91 7.11
N VAL A 74 -0.05 -4.08 7.56
CA VAL A 74 0.47 -5.36 7.08
C VAL A 74 -0.35 -5.81 5.86
N ASN A 75 0.30 -5.94 4.71
CA ASN A 75 -0.36 -6.32 3.47
C ASN A 75 -0.67 -7.84 3.38
N ALA A 76 -1.26 -8.28 2.27
CA ALA A 76 -1.68 -9.67 2.09
C ALA A 76 -0.53 -10.69 2.10
N ASP A 77 0.69 -10.25 1.78
CA ASP A 77 1.91 -11.07 1.80
C ASP A 77 2.60 -11.06 3.17
N GLY A 78 2.03 -10.33 4.15
CA GLY A 78 2.57 -10.21 5.50
C GLY A 78 3.70 -9.18 5.62
N LEU A 79 3.88 -8.32 4.62
CA LEU A 79 4.89 -7.25 4.62
C LEU A 79 4.30 -5.95 5.16
N GLN A 80 5.13 -5.15 5.85
CA GLN A 80 4.75 -3.78 6.20
C GLN A 80 4.66 -2.92 4.93
N ASP A 81 3.61 -2.13 4.79
CA ASP A 81 3.33 -1.32 3.61
C ASP A 81 2.60 -0.04 4.00
N LEU A 82 2.73 1.04 3.22
CA LEU A 82 2.04 2.28 3.52
C LEU A 82 0.52 2.07 3.55
N GLU A 83 -0.16 2.78 4.46
CA GLU A 83 -1.61 2.90 4.34
C GLU A 83 -1.95 3.54 2.98
N PRO A 84 -2.98 3.03 2.27
CA PRO A 84 -3.44 3.69 1.05
C PRO A 84 -3.85 5.13 1.32
N GLU A 85 -3.42 6.05 0.46
CA GLU A 85 -3.96 7.41 0.44
C GLU A 85 -5.40 7.39 -0.11
N ASP A 86 -6.16 8.46 0.17
CA ASP A 86 -7.47 8.61 -0.42
C ASP A 86 -7.35 8.82 -1.95
N GLY A 87 -8.06 8.01 -2.72
CA GLY A 87 -7.95 8.06 -4.17
C GLY A 87 -8.59 6.90 -4.92
N LEU A 88 -8.26 6.81 -6.21
CA LEU A 88 -8.69 5.74 -7.10
C LEU A 88 -7.47 4.97 -7.59
N TYR A 89 -7.61 3.64 -7.70
CA TYR A 89 -6.52 2.71 -7.96
C TYR A 89 -6.93 1.63 -8.95
N ASP A 90 -5.97 1.15 -9.72
CA ASP A 90 -6.13 0.02 -10.66
C ASP A 90 -6.12 -1.34 -9.95
N ASP A 91 -5.62 -1.40 -8.71
CA ASP A 91 -5.40 -2.66 -8.00
C ASP A 91 -5.95 -2.62 -6.57
N ALA A 92 -6.27 -3.82 -6.04
CA ALA A 92 -6.92 -4.00 -4.74
C ALA A 92 -6.01 -3.70 -3.53
N ALA A 93 -4.70 -3.63 -3.75
CA ALA A 93 -3.72 -3.24 -2.73
C ALA A 93 -3.47 -1.72 -2.75
N CYS A 94 -4.11 -0.98 -3.66
CA CYS A 94 -4.00 0.47 -3.77
C CYS A 94 -2.54 0.94 -3.97
N THR A 95 -1.82 0.24 -4.85
CA THR A 95 -0.41 0.53 -5.16
C THR A 95 -0.24 1.32 -6.46
N GLN A 96 -1.22 1.26 -7.36
CA GLN A 96 -1.21 1.90 -8.66
C GLN A 96 -2.36 2.92 -8.75
N PRO A 97 -2.11 4.19 -8.39
CA PRO A 97 -3.15 5.22 -8.47
C PRO A 97 -3.51 5.50 -9.94
N LEU A 98 -4.79 5.76 -10.18
CA LEU A 98 -5.31 6.19 -11.47
C LEU A 98 -4.99 7.68 -11.72
N ASP A 99 -4.49 7.97 -12.91
CA ASP A 99 -4.30 9.33 -13.43
C ASP A 99 -5.66 10.03 -13.55
N ASP A 100 -5.76 11.28 -13.11
CA ASP A 100 -7.01 12.05 -13.10
C ASP A 100 -7.64 12.19 -14.49
N ASP A 101 -6.81 12.21 -15.54
CA ASP A 101 -7.27 12.31 -16.93
C ASP A 101 -7.62 10.94 -17.55
N ALA A 102 -7.36 9.83 -16.85
CA ALA A 102 -7.70 8.49 -17.34
C ALA A 102 -9.19 8.19 -17.18
N THR A 103 -9.79 7.60 -18.21
CA THR A 103 -11.14 7.03 -18.14
C THR A 103 -11.18 5.87 -17.15
N LEU A 104 -12.27 5.75 -16.38
CA LEU A 104 -12.43 4.66 -15.41
C LEU A 104 -12.29 3.27 -16.08
N PRO A 105 -11.43 2.38 -15.55
CA PRO A 105 -11.28 1.03 -16.10
C PRO A 105 -12.45 0.15 -15.69
N SER A 106 -12.60 -1.02 -16.33
CA SER A 106 -13.70 -1.95 -16.04
C SER A 106 -13.71 -2.48 -14.60
N VAL A 107 -12.57 -2.46 -13.91
CA VAL A 107 -12.48 -2.71 -12.48
C VAL A 107 -11.51 -1.70 -11.90
N PHE A 108 -11.94 -0.95 -10.88
CA PHE A 108 -11.09 -0.05 -10.10
C PHE A 108 -11.45 -0.10 -8.62
N PHE A 109 -10.60 0.52 -7.81
CA PHE A 109 -10.73 0.56 -6.35
C PHE A 109 -10.70 2.01 -5.89
N SER A 110 -11.59 2.37 -4.98
CA SER A 110 -11.55 3.64 -4.26
C SER A 110 -11.08 3.36 -2.84
N ALA A 111 -10.05 4.07 -2.40
CA ALA A 111 -9.68 4.16 -0.99
C ALA A 111 -10.18 5.51 -0.44
N CYS A 112 -10.88 5.49 0.68
CA CYS A 112 -11.40 6.68 1.34
C CYS A 112 -11.56 6.39 2.83
N ASP A 113 -10.95 7.20 3.71
CA ASP A 113 -11.05 7.06 5.18
C ASP A 113 -10.68 5.64 5.67
N GLY A 114 -9.70 5.00 5.01
CA GLY A 114 -9.25 3.62 5.33
C GLY A 114 -10.19 2.50 4.84
N GLU A 115 -11.31 2.83 4.19
CA GLU A 115 -12.19 1.86 3.54
C GLU A 115 -11.78 1.67 2.06
N ILE A 116 -11.78 0.41 1.60
CA ILE A 116 -11.53 0.08 0.19
C ILE A 116 -12.81 -0.44 -0.45
N VAL A 117 -13.25 0.24 -1.50
CA VAL A 117 -14.43 -0.10 -2.29
C VAL A 117 -13.99 -0.50 -3.70
N ARG A 118 -14.42 -1.66 -4.18
CA ARG A 118 -14.21 -2.12 -5.56
C ARG A 118 -15.43 -1.84 -6.42
N TYR A 119 -15.18 -1.31 -7.61
CA TYR A 119 -16.17 -1.08 -8.65
C TYR A 119 -15.93 -2.05 -9.80
N TRP A 120 -16.98 -2.68 -10.31
CA TRP A 120 -16.90 -3.61 -11.44
C TRP A 120 -17.95 -3.28 -12.49
N TYR A 121 -17.51 -2.86 -13.68
CA TYR A 121 -18.36 -2.54 -14.82
C TYR A 121 -19.20 -3.73 -15.29
N GLN A 122 -20.51 -3.53 -15.35
CA GLN A 122 -21.51 -4.49 -15.83
C GLN A 122 -22.05 -4.16 -17.23
N GLY A 123 -21.61 -3.06 -17.85
CA GLY A 123 -22.16 -2.56 -19.10
C GLY A 123 -23.18 -1.44 -18.90
N GLN A 124 -23.48 -0.69 -19.98
CA GLN A 124 -24.52 0.36 -19.98
C GLN A 124 -24.36 1.38 -18.83
N GLU A 125 -23.14 1.87 -18.62
CA GLU A 125 -22.83 2.85 -17.56
C GLU A 125 -23.12 2.32 -16.13
N GLN A 126 -23.12 1.01 -15.91
CA GLN A 126 -23.37 0.41 -14.59
C GLN A 126 -22.12 -0.20 -14.00
N TYR A 127 -21.84 0.11 -12.73
CA TYR A 127 -20.80 -0.52 -11.95
C TYR A 127 -21.40 -1.18 -10.70
N ASP A 128 -21.06 -2.43 -10.45
CA ASP A 128 -21.32 -3.08 -9.17
C ASP A 128 -20.30 -2.63 -8.13
N ARG A 129 -20.79 -2.06 -7.04
CA ARG A 129 -19.99 -1.63 -5.91
C ARG A 129 -19.84 -2.75 -4.89
N HIS A 130 -18.63 -2.95 -4.39
CA HIS A 130 -18.32 -3.94 -3.37
C HIS A 130 -17.43 -3.34 -2.29
N GLU A 131 -17.74 -3.63 -1.03
CA GLU A 131 -16.90 -3.24 0.10
C GLU A 131 -16.01 -4.40 0.53
N ARG A 132 -14.75 -4.11 0.88
CA ARG A 132 -13.88 -5.11 1.49
C ARG A 132 -14.25 -5.29 2.96
N ARG A 133 -14.54 -6.52 3.37
CA ARG A 133 -14.79 -6.91 4.76
C ARG A 133 -13.80 -7.98 5.18
N THR A 134 -13.48 -8.02 6.47
CA THR A 134 -12.66 -9.08 7.07
C THR A 134 -13.46 -9.75 8.18
N GLU A 135 -13.68 -11.06 8.05
CA GLU A 135 -14.35 -11.89 9.06
C GLU A 135 -13.50 -13.15 9.26
N ASP A 136 -13.27 -13.53 10.51
CA ASP A 136 -12.42 -14.68 10.88
C ASP A 136 -11.03 -14.68 10.21
N GLY A 137 -10.44 -13.49 10.05
CA GLY A 137 -9.11 -13.30 9.43
C GLY A 137 -9.10 -13.52 7.91
N ARG A 138 -10.26 -13.60 7.25
CA ARG A 138 -10.38 -13.73 5.80
C ARG A 138 -11.03 -12.50 5.21
N ALA A 139 -10.35 -11.90 4.23
CA ALA A 139 -10.91 -10.80 3.45
C ALA A 139 -11.88 -11.33 2.38
N PHE A 140 -13.02 -10.68 2.23
CA PHE A 140 -13.98 -10.93 1.16
C PHE A 140 -14.64 -9.62 0.70
N TRP A 141 -15.31 -9.68 -0.44
CA TRP A 141 -15.99 -8.54 -1.06
C TRP A 141 -17.50 -8.70 -0.91
N TYR A 142 -18.13 -7.74 -0.24
CA TYR A 142 -19.57 -7.70 -0.03
C TYR A 142 -20.23 -6.74 -1.02
N GLY A 143 -21.17 -7.24 -1.84
CA GLY A 143 -21.86 -6.43 -2.84
C GLY A 143 -22.82 -5.44 -2.20
N LEU A 144 -22.69 -4.16 -2.56
CA LEU A 144 -23.50 -3.04 -2.08
C LEU A 144 -24.61 -2.63 -3.05
N GLY A 145 -24.54 -3.10 -4.31
CA GLY A 145 -25.50 -2.79 -5.37
C GLY A 145 -24.83 -2.17 -6.59
N THR A 146 -25.65 -1.71 -7.53
CA THR A 146 -25.20 -1.03 -8.74
C THR A 146 -25.24 0.48 -8.59
N GLU A 147 -24.23 1.15 -9.15
CA GLU A 147 -24.19 2.60 -9.34
C GLU A 147 -24.15 2.90 -10.85
N ASN A 148 -24.83 3.97 -11.27
CA ASN A 148 -24.75 4.44 -12.66
C ASN A 148 -23.60 5.46 -12.75
N ILE A 149 -22.54 5.10 -13.47
CA ILE A 149 -21.34 5.91 -13.69
C ILE A 149 -21.13 5.97 -15.20
N ALA A 150 -21.09 7.19 -15.76
CA ALA A 150 -20.88 7.40 -17.19
C ALA A 150 -19.60 6.67 -17.66
N ASP A 151 -19.66 6.06 -18.84
CA ASP A 151 -18.57 5.22 -19.35
C ASP A 151 -17.37 6.03 -19.85
N ASP A 152 -17.54 7.33 -20.07
CA ASP A 152 -16.51 8.28 -20.45
C ASP A 152 -15.98 9.12 -19.28
N LEU A 153 -16.48 8.89 -18.06
CA LEU A 153 -16.05 9.62 -16.87
C LEU A 153 -14.57 9.37 -16.57
N THR A 154 -13.82 10.45 -16.32
CA THR A 154 -12.42 10.30 -15.89
C THR A 154 -12.31 10.03 -14.38
N ALA A 155 -11.14 9.55 -13.96
CA ALA A 155 -10.84 9.34 -12.55
C ALA A 155 -10.96 10.64 -11.74
N GLY A 156 -10.48 11.77 -12.28
CA GLY A 156 -10.61 13.09 -11.66
C GLY A 156 -12.07 13.53 -11.51
N GLU A 157 -12.87 13.40 -12.56
CA GLU A 157 -14.29 13.73 -12.52
C GLU A 157 -15.07 12.85 -11.53
N TYR A 158 -14.69 11.56 -11.41
CA TYR A 158 -15.28 10.66 -10.42
C TYR A 158 -14.89 11.00 -8.99
N LYS A 159 -13.63 11.41 -8.74
CA LYS A 159 -13.20 11.90 -7.42
C LYS A 159 -14.01 13.12 -7.00
N ASP A 160 -14.23 14.06 -7.91
CA ASP A 160 -15.07 15.23 -7.65
C ASP A 160 -16.53 14.85 -7.36
N TYR A 161 -17.06 13.84 -8.03
CA TYR A 161 -18.39 13.30 -7.77
C TYR A 161 -18.51 12.68 -6.36
N LEU A 162 -17.48 11.97 -5.89
CA LEU A 162 -17.47 11.39 -4.55
C LEU A 162 -17.37 12.45 -3.44
N ALA A 163 -16.77 13.60 -3.72
CA ALA A 163 -16.61 14.69 -2.76
C ALA A 163 -17.85 15.61 -2.61
N ALA A 164 -18.86 15.46 -3.48
CA ALA A 164 -20.04 16.32 -3.57
C ALA A 164 -21.22 15.86 -2.68
#